data_AF-A0A2V9YH02-F1
#
_entry.id   AF-A0A2V9YH02-F1
#
_cell.length_a   1.000
_cell.length_b   1.000
_cell.length_c   1.000
_cell.angle_alpha   90.00
_cell.angle_beta   90.00
_cell.angle_gamma   90.00
#
_symmetry.space_group_name_H-M   'P 1'
#
loop_
_entity.id
_entity.type
_entity.pdbx_description
1 polymer ?
#
loop_
_entity_poly.entity_id
_entity_poly.type
_entity_poly.pdbx_seq_one_letter_code
_entity_poly.pdbx_strand_id
1 'polypeptide(L)'
;MIQLSDIHSALNRIRADIRVSPCTHSETFSGLTQNSIFLKLDNQQRTGAFKERGALNKLLTLTSDERAHGVIAASAGNHAQGVSYHAGRHGIRARIVMPLPTPLTKVSATRAYGAEVVLYGPNYDEAYGKAIELSEQDHLTLIHAFDDDAVIAGQGTLGLEILSQHPDIEVIVSPIGGGGLIGGISCAVKETNPKVKVYGVQPARIPSMKAAVAQGKPVTLESAKTIADGIAVRRAGERTLPLVQKYVDDIVTVEEEEIANAILLLLEREKTLAEGAGAAAIAAVLNRKLPLQNKRVAVLVCGGNIDVTLLSRIIERGLVKDGRLVRLRVHLPDYPGALHRLTGILADHRANIVETSYDRAYHGVNLGDTAIDITMETRGPEHISELLAALESAGYTHERIL
;
A
#
# COMPACT_ATOMS: atom_id res chain seq x y z
N MET A 1 -24.69 -4.46 13.47
CA MET A 1 -23.23 -4.58 13.68
C MET A 1 -22.93 -6.05 13.77
N ILE A 2 -21.96 -6.55 13.01
CA ILE A 2 -21.53 -7.95 13.11
C ILE A 2 -20.97 -8.28 14.50
N GLN A 3 -20.91 -9.57 14.83
CA GLN A 3 -20.37 -10.12 16.07
C GLN A 3 -19.32 -11.20 15.78
N LEU A 4 -18.61 -11.65 16.81
CA LEU A 4 -17.61 -12.72 16.72
C LEU A 4 -18.16 -14.02 16.10
N SER A 5 -19.43 -14.36 16.34
CA SER A 5 -20.10 -15.53 15.76
C SER A 5 -20.21 -15.45 14.24
N ASP A 6 -20.44 -14.27 13.67
CA ASP A 6 -20.46 -14.04 12.22
C ASP A 6 -19.08 -14.30 11.60
N ILE A 7 -18.03 -13.92 12.33
CA ILE A 7 -16.63 -14.07 11.91
C ILE A 7 -16.20 -15.54 11.98
N HIS A 8 -16.59 -16.28 13.03
CA HIS A 8 -16.38 -17.73 13.06
C HIS A 8 -17.12 -18.44 11.92
N SER A 9 -18.36 -18.02 11.65
CA SER A 9 -19.13 -18.54 10.51
C SER A 9 -18.46 -18.21 9.18
N ALA A 10 -17.85 -17.04 9.07
CA ALA A 10 -17.06 -16.65 7.90
C ALA A 10 -15.81 -17.51 7.72
N LEU A 11 -15.03 -17.71 8.79
CA LEU A 11 -13.84 -18.57 8.77
C LEU A 11 -14.20 -19.99 8.30
N ASN A 12 -15.28 -20.57 8.82
CA ASN A 12 -15.74 -21.89 8.43
C ASN A 12 -16.12 -21.98 6.94
N ARG A 13 -16.69 -20.92 6.37
CA ARG A 13 -17.04 -20.84 4.94
C ARG A 13 -15.81 -20.75 4.05
N ILE A 14 -14.84 -19.90 4.40
CA ILE A 14 -13.73 -19.55 3.49
C ILE A 14 -12.48 -20.42 3.64
N ARG A 15 -12.33 -21.18 4.73
CA ARG A 15 -11.10 -21.93 5.07
C ARG A 15 -10.63 -22.95 4.02
N ALA A 16 -11.53 -23.40 3.14
CA ALA A 16 -11.17 -24.35 2.07
C ALA A 16 -10.45 -23.67 0.90
N ASP A 17 -10.72 -22.39 0.65
CA ASP A 17 -10.22 -21.65 -0.51
C ASP A 17 -9.19 -20.56 -0.13
N ILE A 18 -9.25 -20.06 1.11
CA ILE A 18 -8.33 -19.04 1.62
C ILE A 18 -7.24 -19.69 2.46
N ARG A 19 -5.98 -19.39 2.12
CA ARG A 19 -4.81 -19.86 2.87
C ARG A 19 -4.61 -19.00 4.11
N VAL A 20 -4.21 -19.63 5.21
CA VAL A 20 -3.73 -18.88 6.39
C VAL A 20 -2.39 -18.24 6.02
N SER A 21 -2.34 -16.92 5.93
CA SER A 21 -1.11 -16.20 5.61
C SER A 21 -0.11 -16.26 6.77
N PRO A 22 1.20 -16.19 6.50
CA PRO A 22 2.20 -16.12 7.56
C PRO A 22 2.01 -14.89 8.47
N CYS A 23 2.32 -15.07 9.76
CA CYS A 23 2.45 -13.99 10.73
C CYS A 23 3.85 -14.09 11.35
N THR A 24 4.88 -13.60 10.64
CA THR A 24 6.28 -13.92 10.93
C THR A 24 6.94 -12.85 11.80
N HIS A 25 7.77 -13.26 12.77
CA HIS A 25 8.61 -12.33 13.53
C HIS A 25 9.64 -11.67 12.61
N SER A 26 9.78 -10.35 12.69
CA SER A 26 10.81 -9.57 11.99
C SER A 26 11.87 -9.12 12.98
N GLU A 27 13.06 -9.72 12.95
CA GLU A 27 14.18 -9.29 13.79
C GLU A 27 14.58 -7.83 13.50
N THR A 28 14.55 -7.45 12.23
CA THR A 28 14.97 -6.11 11.79
C THR A 28 14.02 -5.04 12.31
N PHE A 29 12.71 -5.19 12.09
CA PHE A 29 11.74 -4.20 12.57
C PHE A 29 11.61 -4.23 14.09
N SER A 30 11.80 -5.39 14.72
CA SER A 30 11.88 -5.46 16.18
C SER A 30 13.03 -4.60 16.73
N GLY A 31 14.23 -4.74 16.15
CA GLY A 31 15.40 -3.92 16.53
C GLY A 31 15.21 -2.42 16.27
N LEU A 32 14.66 -2.04 15.12
CA LEU A 32 14.44 -0.63 14.76
C LEU A 32 13.40 0.06 15.65
N THR A 33 12.41 -0.70 16.14
CA THR A 33 11.25 -0.15 16.85
C THR A 33 11.29 -0.39 18.36
N GLN A 34 12.21 -1.22 18.86
CA GLN A 34 12.26 -1.65 20.27
C GLN A 34 10.95 -2.30 20.74
N ASN A 35 10.34 -3.09 19.85
CA ASN A 35 9.14 -3.88 20.06
C ASN A 35 9.36 -5.28 19.44
N SER A 36 8.51 -6.27 19.72
CA SER A 36 8.52 -7.53 18.96
C SER A 36 7.49 -7.44 17.83
N ILE A 37 7.98 -7.27 16.60
CA ILE A 37 7.15 -7.04 15.41
C ILE A 37 6.86 -8.36 14.70
N PHE A 38 5.57 -8.62 14.46
CA PHE A 38 5.07 -9.75 13.70
C PHE A 38 4.35 -9.23 12.46
N LEU A 39 4.78 -9.63 11.27
CA LEU A 39 4.19 -9.18 10.01
C LEU A 39 3.14 -10.19 9.54
N LYS A 40 1.88 -9.75 9.45
CA LYS A 40 0.79 -10.56 8.88
C LYS A 40 0.71 -10.33 7.37
N LEU A 41 1.16 -11.31 6.60
CA LEU A 41 1.50 -11.19 5.17
C LEU A 41 0.35 -11.59 4.23
N ASP A 42 -0.77 -10.86 4.29
CA ASP A 42 -1.90 -11.08 3.35
C ASP A 42 -1.63 -10.53 1.93
N ASN A 43 -0.52 -9.82 1.72
CA ASN A 43 0.05 -9.58 0.39
C ASN A 43 0.42 -10.87 -0.36
N GLN A 44 0.60 -11.99 0.35
CA GLN A 44 0.91 -13.30 -0.24
C GLN A 44 -0.33 -14.13 -0.61
N GLN A 45 -1.54 -13.58 -0.46
CA GLN A 45 -2.73 -14.26 -0.94
C GLN A 45 -2.75 -14.36 -2.47
N ARG A 46 -3.67 -15.17 -3.00
CA ARG A 46 -3.66 -15.56 -4.41
C ARG A 46 -3.83 -14.37 -5.37
N THR A 47 -4.66 -13.40 -5.02
CA THR A 47 -4.87 -12.13 -5.72
C THR A 47 -4.00 -11.01 -5.13
N GLY A 48 -2.99 -11.35 -4.32
CA GLY A 48 -2.02 -10.41 -3.76
C GLY A 48 -2.54 -9.51 -2.65
N ALA A 49 -3.72 -9.78 -2.06
CA ALA A 49 -4.28 -8.96 -0.98
C ALA A 49 -5.37 -9.68 -0.16
N PHE A 50 -5.63 -9.16 1.03
CA PHE A 50 -6.67 -9.65 1.96
C PHE A 50 -8.10 -9.69 1.40
N LYS A 51 -8.39 -8.89 0.36
CA LYS A 51 -9.77 -8.62 -0.14
C LYS A 51 -10.53 -9.88 -0.53
N GLU A 52 -9.82 -10.93 -0.89
CA GLU A 52 -10.36 -12.26 -1.18
C GLU A 52 -11.24 -12.80 -0.06
N ARG A 53 -10.88 -12.54 1.21
CA ARG A 53 -11.59 -13.08 2.37
C ARG A 53 -13.03 -12.63 2.41
N GLY A 54 -13.27 -11.32 2.44
CA GLY A 54 -14.63 -10.78 2.43
C GLY A 54 -15.36 -10.97 1.10
N ALA A 55 -14.65 -10.91 -0.04
CA ALA A 55 -15.25 -11.17 -1.35
C ALA A 55 -15.81 -12.59 -1.42
N LEU A 56 -14.98 -13.61 -1.15
CA LEU A 56 -15.40 -15.00 -1.10
C LEU A 56 -16.48 -15.22 -0.06
N ASN A 57 -16.33 -14.64 1.13
CA ASN A 57 -17.31 -14.82 2.20
C ASN A 57 -18.71 -14.34 1.79
N LYS A 58 -18.80 -13.20 1.09
CA LYS A 58 -20.06 -12.69 0.55
C LYS A 58 -20.57 -13.58 -0.59
N LEU A 59 -19.72 -13.98 -1.52
CA LEU A 59 -20.10 -14.87 -2.64
C LEU A 59 -20.69 -16.20 -2.15
N LEU A 60 -20.17 -16.75 -1.06
CA LEU A 60 -20.67 -17.99 -0.45
C LEU A 60 -21.94 -17.81 0.41
N THR A 61 -22.41 -16.58 0.61
CA THR A 61 -23.71 -16.30 1.26
C THR A 61 -24.85 -16.09 0.29
N LEU A 62 -24.56 -15.99 -1.01
CA LEU A 62 -25.58 -15.76 -2.02
C LEU A 62 -26.57 -16.91 -2.02
N THR A 63 -27.85 -16.56 -2.09
CA THR A 63 -28.93 -17.50 -2.39
C THR A 63 -28.77 -18.07 -3.80
N SER A 64 -29.48 -19.17 -4.09
CA SER A 64 -29.49 -19.75 -5.43
C SER A 64 -29.95 -18.76 -6.50
N ASP A 65 -30.89 -17.87 -6.14
CA ASP A 65 -31.43 -16.85 -7.04
C ASP A 65 -30.41 -15.73 -7.31
N GLU A 66 -29.80 -15.16 -6.28
CA GLU A 66 -28.73 -14.17 -6.41
C GLU A 66 -27.54 -14.72 -7.21
N ARG A 67 -27.17 -15.99 -6.95
CA ARG A 67 -26.10 -16.68 -7.67
C ARG A 67 -26.42 -16.87 -9.15
N ALA A 68 -27.68 -17.14 -9.50
CA ALA A 68 -28.13 -17.31 -10.88
C ALA A 68 -28.11 -16.00 -11.66
N HIS A 69 -28.50 -14.89 -11.04
CA HIS A 69 -28.42 -13.56 -11.65
C HIS A 69 -26.96 -13.07 -11.79
N GLY A 70 -26.13 -13.37 -10.80
CA GLY A 70 -24.72 -12.99 -10.76
C GLY A 70 -24.47 -11.73 -9.93
N VAL A 71 -23.21 -11.30 -9.90
CA VAL A 71 -22.74 -10.24 -9.01
C VAL A 71 -22.14 -9.07 -9.76
N ILE A 72 -22.15 -7.91 -9.12
CA ILE A 72 -21.51 -6.70 -9.62
C ILE A 72 -20.70 -5.99 -8.53
N ALA A 73 -19.56 -5.42 -8.89
CA ALA A 73 -18.77 -4.58 -7.99
C ALA A 73 -18.12 -3.42 -8.75
N ALA A 74 -17.84 -2.31 -8.06
CA ALA A 74 -16.98 -1.26 -8.58
C ALA A 74 -15.62 -1.31 -7.90
N SER A 75 -14.55 -1.46 -8.68
CA SER A 75 -13.18 -1.37 -8.21
C SER A 75 -12.22 -1.48 -9.38
N ALA A 76 -11.12 -0.74 -9.34
CA ALA A 76 -10.00 -0.91 -10.27
C ALA A 76 -8.79 -1.62 -9.61
N GLY A 77 -8.99 -2.32 -8.49
CA GLY A 77 -7.88 -2.83 -7.67
C GLY A 77 -8.18 -4.14 -6.95
N ASN A 78 -7.72 -4.27 -5.72
CA ASN A 78 -7.73 -5.53 -4.96
C ASN A 78 -9.12 -6.14 -4.79
N HIS A 79 -10.17 -5.32 -4.67
CA HIS A 79 -11.54 -5.81 -4.56
C HIS A 79 -12.03 -6.43 -5.87
N ALA A 80 -11.75 -5.80 -7.02
CA ALA A 80 -12.08 -6.36 -8.33
C ALA A 80 -11.43 -7.73 -8.54
N GLN A 81 -10.15 -7.86 -8.20
CA GLN A 81 -9.44 -9.13 -8.34
C GLN A 81 -10.01 -10.20 -7.40
N GLY A 82 -10.27 -9.85 -6.13
CA GLY A 82 -10.84 -10.78 -5.15
C GLY A 82 -12.23 -11.28 -5.56
N VAL A 83 -13.12 -10.39 -6.01
CA VAL A 83 -14.45 -10.77 -6.50
C VAL A 83 -14.33 -11.61 -7.77
N SER A 84 -13.55 -11.18 -8.75
CA SER A 84 -13.47 -11.85 -10.05
C SER A 84 -12.88 -13.25 -9.93
N TYR A 85 -11.78 -13.39 -9.19
CA TYR A 85 -11.10 -14.67 -9.00
C TYR A 85 -12.00 -15.71 -8.32
N HIS A 86 -12.66 -15.33 -7.23
CA HIS A 86 -13.51 -16.25 -6.47
C HIS A 86 -14.86 -16.48 -7.17
N ALA A 87 -15.47 -15.46 -7.78
CA ALA A 87 -16.69 -15.65 -8.56
C ALA A 87 -16.47 -16.64 -9.71
N GLY A 88 -15.39 -16.47 -10.48
CA GLY A 88 -15.01 -17.40 -11.56
C GLY A 88 -14.81 -18.83 -11.08
N ARG A 89 -14.07 -19.03 -9.98
CA ARG A 89 -13.84 -20.36 -9.36
C ARG A 89 -15.13 -21.04 -8.91
N HIS A 90 -16.10 -20.26 -8.46
CA HIS A 90 -17.39 -20.77 -7.99
C HIS A 90 -18.46 -20.78 -9.09
N GLY A 91 -18.13 -20.48 -10.34
CA GLY A 91 -19.09 -20.47 -11.45
C GLY A 91 -20.17 -19.39 -11.31
N ILE A 92 -19.86 -18.27 -10.65
CA ILE A 92 -20.76 -17.13 -10.49
C ILE A 92 -20.36 -16.08 -11.52
N ARG A 93 -21.32 -15.61 -12.32
CA ARG A 93 -21.08 -14.50 -13.24
C ARG A 93 -20.74 -13.25 -12.44
N ALA A 94 -19.61 -12.61 -12.75
CA ALA A 94 -19.20 -11.36 -12.14
C ALA A 94 -19.03 -10.25 -13.17
N ARG A 95 -19.59 -9.07 -12.85
CA ARG A 95 -19.35 -7.83 -13.58
C ARG A 95 -18.58 -6.85 -12.70
N ILE A 96 -17.52 -6.28 -13.24
CA ILE A 96 -16.70 -5.29 -12.55
C ILE A 96 -16.75 -3.97 -13.31
N VAL A 97 -17.22 -2.93 -12.63
CA VAL A 97 -17.20 -1.56 -13.16
C VAL A 97 -15.92 -0.87 -12.72
N MET A 98 -15.18 -0.32 -13.68
CA MET A 98 -13.94 0.41 -13.44
C MET A 98 -13.99 1.78 -14.11
N PRO A 99 -13.25 2.78 -13.59
CA PRO A 99 -13.05 4.04 -14.30
C PRO A 99 -12.41 3.83 -15.68
N LEU A 100 -12.76 4.67 -16.66
CA LEU A 100 -12.15 4.73 -17.99
C LEU A 100 -10.61 4.80 -17.97
N PRO A 101 -9.95 5.61 -17.12
CA PRO A 101 -8.48 5.69 -17.11
C PRO A 101 -7.80 4.50 -16.42
N THR A 102 -8.53 3.45 -16.03
CA THR A 102 -7.93 2.28 -15.38
C THR A 102 -6.88 1.63 -16.30
N PRO A 103 -5.64 1.40 -15.82
CA PRO A 103 -4.60 0.80 -16.63
C PRO A 103 -5.03 -0.54 -17.24
N LEU A 104 -4.69 -0.76 -18.51
CA LEU A 104 -5.04 -1.97 -19.26
C LEU A 104 -4.58 -3.27 -18.58
N THR A 105 -3.49 -3.22 -17.82
CA THR A 105 -2.98 -4.35 -17.03
C THR A 105 -3.99 -4.80 -15.97
N LYS A 106 -4.60 -3.86 -15.23
CA LYS A 106 -5.62 -4.16 -14.21
C LYS A 106 -6.93 -4.67 -14.83
N VAL A 107 -7.34 -4.06 -15.95
CA VAL A 107 -8.49 -4.51 -16.75
C VAL A 107 -8.29 -5.95 -17.24
N SER A 108 -7.11 -6.22 -17.83
CA SER A 108 -6.79 -7.53 -18.40
C SER A 108 -6.68 -8.61 -17.32
N ALA A 109 -6.06 -8.31 -16.18
CA ALA A 109 -6.00 -9.25 -15.04
C ALA A 109 -7.40 -9.62 -14.54
N THR A 110 -8.32 -8.66 -14.50
CA THR A 110 -9.70 -8.88 -14.04
C THR A 110 -10.48 -9.73 -15.04
N ARG A 111 -10.34 -9.45 -16.34
CA ARG A 111 -10.93 -10.28 -17.41
C ARG A 111 -10.36 -11.69 -17.45
N ALA A 112 -9.06 -11.85 -17.17
CA ALA A 112 -8.40 -13.15 -17.11
C ALA A 112 -8.95 -14.06 -16.00
N TYR A 113 -9.57 -13.48 -14.96
CA TYR A 113 -10.31 -14.23 -13.94
C TYR A 113 -11.76 -14.57 -14.34
N GLY A 114 -12.19 -14.21 -15.55
CA GLY A 114 -13.51 -14.55 -16.09
C GLY A 114 -14.60 -13.51 -15.81
N ALA A 115 -14.24 -12.34 -15.27
CA ALA A 115 -15.21 -11.27 -15.05
C ALA A 115 -15.46 -10.42 -16.30
N GLU A 116 -16.70 -10.01 -16.49
CA GLU A 116 -17.09 -8.98 -17.44
C GLU A 116 -16.64 -7.62 -16.90
N VAL A 117 -15.86 -6.85 -17.68
CA VAL A 117 -15.39 -5.53 -17.26
C VAL A 117 -16.09 -4.42 -18.04
N VAL A 118 -16.75 -3.52 -17.31
CA VAL A 118 -17.39 -2.32 -17.82
C VAL A 118 -16.53 -1.11 -17.44
N LEU A 119 -16.06 -0.35 -18.43
CA LEU A 119 -15.33 0.90 -18.19
C LEU A 119 -16.31 2.07 -18.23
N TYR A 120 -16.42 2.83 -17.15
CA TYR A 120 -17.35 3.94 -17.03
C TYR A 120 -16.84 5.05 -16.11
N GLY A 121 -17.04 6.29 -16.53
CA GLY A 121 -16.69 7.48 -15.77
C GLY A 121 -15.17 7.75 -15.69
N PRO A 122 -14.76 8.96 -15.31
CA PRO A 122 -13.36 9.36 -15.15
C PRO A 122 -12.79 8.98 -13.78
N ASN A 123 -13.62 8.61 -12.79
CA ASN A 123 -13.20 8.34 -11.41
C ASN A 123 -14.02 7.20 -10.77
N TYR A 124 -13.59 6.79 -9.56
CA TYR A 124 -14.23 5.70 -8.81
C TYR A 124 -15.69 5.99 -8.44
N ASP A 125 -16.01 7.23 -8.03
CA ASP A 125 -17.35 7.58 -7.57
C ASP A 125 -18.39 7.42 -8.69
N GLU A 126 -18.03 7.81 -9.93
CA GLU A 126 -18.88 7.60 -11.11
C GLU A 126 -18.98 6.13 -11.53
N ALA A 127 -17.87 5.37 -11.46
CA ALA A 127 -17.89 3.93 -11.70
C ALA A 127 -18.76 3.19 -10.67
N TYR A 128 -18.74 3.61 -9.40
CA TYR A 128 -19.57 3.06 -8.34
C TYR A 128 -21.04 3.41 -8.54
N GLY A 129 -21.37 4.66 -8.89
CA GLY A 129 -22.72 5.05 -9.28
C GLY A 129 -23.27 4.20 -10.41
N LYS A 130 -22.46 3.93 -11.44
CA LYS A 130 -22.85 3.04 -12.55
C LYS A 130 -23.02 1.58 -12.11
N ALA A 131 -22.21 1.10 -11.17
CA ALA A 131 -22.38 -0.24 -10.63
C ALA A 131 -23.70 -0.40 -9.86
N ILE A 132 -24.14 0.63 -9.13
CA ILE A 132 -25.47 0.64 -8.48
C ILE A 132 -26.57 0.61 -9.55
N GLU A 133 -26.49 1.50 -10.54
CA GLU A 133 -27.49 1.57 -11.62
C GLU A 133 -27.64 0.22 -12.34
N LEU A 134 -26.53 -0.41 -12.73
CA LEU A 134 -26.54 -1.72 -13.40
C LEU A 134 -26.94 -2.86 -12.46
N SER A 135 -26.67 -2.75 -11.16
CA SER A 135 -27.13 -3.72 -10.15
C SER A 135 -28.66 -3.77 -10.11
N GLU A 136 -29.30 -2.60 -10.11
CA GLU A 136 -30.75 -2.47 -10.10
C GLU A 136 -31.39 -2.90 -11.42
N GLN A 137 -30.81 -2.47 -12.56
CA GLN A 137 -31.33 -2.78 -13.90
C GLN A 137 -31.27 -4.27 -14.25
N ASP A 138 -30.15 -4.93 -13.93
CA ASP A 138 -29.88 -6.31 -14.34
C ASP A 138 -30.08 -7.32 -13.20
N HIS A 139 -30.61 -6.87 -12.05
CA HIS A 139 -30.82 -7.67 -10.84
C HIS A 139 -29.55 -8.38 -10.32
N LEU A 140 -28.39 -7.75 -10.51
CA LEU A 140 -27.10 -8.28 -10.05
C LEU A 140 -26.90 -7.95 -8.56
N THR A 141 -26.37 -8.87 -7.77
CA THR A 141 -26.05 -8.59 -6.37
C THR A 141 -24.79 -7.73 -6.25
N LEU A 142 -24.91 -6.54 -5.68
CA LEU A 142 -23.77 -5.67 -5.40
C LEU A 142 -22.86 -6.27 -4.31
N ILE A 143 -21.58 -6.44 -4.62
CA ILE A 143 -20.54 -6.85 -3.68
C ILE A 143 -19.76 -5.62 -3.26
N HIS A 144 -20.18 -5.01 -2.15
CA HIS A 144 -19.56 -3.78 -1.67
C HIS A 144 -18.11 -4.02 -1.19
N ALA A 145 -17.21 -3.07 -1.39
CA ALA A 145 -15.78 -3.26 -1.13
C ALA A 145 -15.40 -3.33 0.37
N PHE A 146 -16.27 -2.84 1.26
CA PHE A 146 -16.01 -2.80 2.71
C PHE A 146 -17.27 -2.70 3.58
N ASP A 147 -18.25 -1.89 3.18
CA ASP A 147 -19.50 -1.62 3.92
C ASP A 147 -20.63 -2.67 3.76
N ASP A 148 -20.28 -3.95 3.89
CA ASP A 148 -21.23 -5.08 3.88
C ASP A 148 -20.88 -6.05 5.01
N ASP A 149 -21.87 -6.51 5.79
CA ASP A 149 -21.63 -7.33 6.98
C ASP A 149 -20.90 -8.65 6.67
N ALA A 150 -21.23 -9.32 5.55
CA ALA A 150 -20.54 -10.54 5.16
C ALA A 150 -19.10 -10.23 4.71
N VAL A 151 -18.88 -9.10 4.04
CA VAL A 151 -17.53 -8.66 3.67
C VAL A 151 -16.70 -8.39 4.92
N ILE A 152 -17.22 -7.61 5.88
CA ILE A 152 -16.55 -7.28 7.15
C ILE A 152 -16.25 -8.56 7.94
N ALA A 153 -17.22 -9.47 8.06
CA ALA A 153 -17.03 -10.73 8.77
C ALA A 153 -15.93 -11.60 8.14
N GLY A 154 -15.87 -11.63 6.80
CA GLY A 154 -14.79 -12.30 6.08
C GLY A 154 -13.42 -11.68 6.37
N GLN A 155 -13.32 -10.35 6.40
CA GLN A 155 -12.04 -9.70 6.75
C GLN A 155 -11.63 -9.97 8.21
N GLY A 156 -12.61 -10.07 9.12
CA GLY A 156 -12.37 -10.34 10.54
C GLY A 156 -11.72 -11.69 10.83
N THR A 157 -11.79 -12.64 9.89
CA THR A 157 -11.07 -13.92 9.99
C THR A 157 -9.57 -13.73 10.18
N LEU A 158 -9.02 -12.62 9.67
CA LEU A 158 -7.62 -12.28 9.86
C LEU A 158 -7.26 -12.03 11.33
N GLY A 159 -8.18 -11.46 12.11
CA GLY A 159 -8.01 -11.25 13.55
C GLY A 159 -7.94 -12.59 14.30
N LEU A 160 -8.77 -13.56 13.92
CA LEU A 160 -8.75 -14.91 14.50
C LEU A 160 -7.43 -15.63 14.16
N GLU A 161 -6.94 -15.50 12.93
CA GLU A 161 -5.65 -16.08 12.53
C GLU A 161 -4.49 -15.49 13.33
N ILE A 162 -4.46 -14.17 13.52
CA ILE A 162 -3.41 -13.51 14.31
C ILE A 162 -3.40 -14.04 15.75
N LEU A 163 -4.57 -14.11 16.40
CA LEU A 163 -4.67 -14.62 17.77
C LEU A 163 -4.32 -16.11 17.86
N SER A 164 -4.62 -16.90 16.84
CA SER A 164 -4.24 -18.31 16.79
C SER A 164 -2.74 -18.50 16.58
N GLN A 165 -2.10 -17.65 15.78
CA GLN A 165 -0.67 -17.74 15.47
C GLN A 165 0.20 -17.15 16.58
N HIS A 166 -0.28 -16.10 17.26
CA HIS A 166 0.39 -15.42 18.38
C HIS A 166 -0.63 -15.10 19.48
N PRO A 167 -0.93 -16.06 20.38
CA PRO A 167 -1.90 -15.86 21.46
C PRO A 167 -1.50 -14.78 22.48
N ASP A 168 -0.22 -14.42 22.52
CA ASP A 168 0.37 -13.43 23.41
C ASP A 168 0.54 -12.04 22.76
N ILE A 169 -0.07 -11.81 21.59
CA ILE A 169 -0.04 -10.51 20.94
C ILE A 169 -0.73 -9.44 21.81
N GLU A 170 -0.12 -8.26 21.90
CA GLU A 170 -0.64 -7.17 22.72
C GLU A 170 -1.28 -6.06 21.87
N VAL A 171 -0.79 -5.90 20.63
CA VAL A 171 -1.20 -4.82 19.75
C VAL A 171 -1.35 -5.32 18.32
N ILE A 172 -2.38 -4.85 17.62
CA ILE A 172 -2.57 -5.04 16.17
C ILE A 172 -2.65 -3.68 15.50
N VAL A 173 -1.89 -3.48 14.43
CA VAL A 173 -1.88 -2.25 13.62
C VAL A 173 -2.39 -2.57 12.22
N SER A 174 -3.47 -1.90 11.81
CA SER A 174 -4.15 -2.13 10.54
C SER A 174 -4.32 -0.83 9.75
N PRO A 175 -4.12 -0.84 8.42
CA PRO A 175 -4.49 0.30 7.60
C PRO A 175 -6.03 0.44 7.55
N ILE A 176 -6.51 1.67 7.28
CA ILE A 176 -7.93 1.97 7.14
C ILE A 176 -8.20 2.75 5.84
N GLY A 177 -8.92 2.12 4.93
CA GLY A 177 -9.66 2.81 3.88
C GLY A 177 -11.09 3.07 4.35
N GLY A 178 -12.03 2.29 3.81
CA GLY A 178 -13.45 2.39 4.19
C GLY A 178 -13.83 1.72 5.51
N GLY A 179 -12.90 1.08 6.22
CA GLY A 179 -13.16 0.50 7.57
C GLY A 179 -13.43 -1.00 7.64
N GLY A 180 -13.69 -1.68 6.52
CA GLY A 180 -14.11 -3.09 6.56
C GLY A 180 -13.07 -4.07 7.13
N LEU A 181 -11.78 -3.86 6.82
CA LEU A 181 -10.69 -4.69 7.34
C LEU A 181 -10.55 -4.52 8.86
N ILE A 182 -10.27 -3.28 9.30
CA ILE A 182 -10.03 -3.00 10.70
C ILE A 182 -11.27 -3.26 11.56
N GLY A 183 -12.48 -2.98 11.05
CA GLY A 183 -13.74 -3.23 11.75
C GLY A 183 -13.98 -4.73 12.01
N GLY A 184 -13.67 -5.58 11.03
CA GLY A 184 -13.74 -7.04 11.21
C GLY A 184 -12.68 -7.53 12.19
N ILE A 185 -11.42 -7.10 12.04
CA ILE A 185 -10.32 -7.51 12.91
C ILE A 185 -10.56 -7.06 14.35
N SER A 186 -10.96 -5.81 14.54
CA SER A 186 -11.17 -5.25 15.88
C SER A 186 -12.34 -5.93 16.58
N CYS A 187 -13.44 -6.25 15.88
CA CYS A 187 -14.52 -7.07 16.43
C CYS A 187 -14.03 -8.45 16.86
N ALA A 188 -13.36 -9.19 15.97
CA ALA A 188 -12.83 -10.53 16.28
C ALA A 188 -11.93 -10.51 17.52
N VAL A 189 -11.02 -9.53 17.56
CA VAL A 189 -9.98 -9.44 18.57
C VAL A 189 -10.55 -8.97 19.90
N LYS A 190 -11.37 -7.92 19.91
CA LYS A 190 -11.91 -7.35 21.16
C LYS A 190 -12.94 -8.25 21.83
N GLU A 191 -13.73 -9.00 21.05
CA GLU A 191 -14.68 -9.97 21.61
C GLU A 191 -13.99 -11.26 22.10
N THR A 192 -12.81 -11.59 21.57
CA THR A 192 -12.01 -12.74 22.04
C THR A 192 -11.08 -12.39 23.20
N ASN A 193 -10.34 -11.29 23.08
CA ASN A 193 -9.42 -10.79 24.10
C ASN A 193 -9.45 -9.24 24.11
N PRO A 194 -10.27 -8.61 24.97
CA PRO A 194 -10.45 -7.16 24.99
C PRO A 194 -9.19 -6.38 25.40
N LYS A 195 -8.17 -7.05 25.96
CA LYS A 195 -6.91 -6.43 26.37
C LYS A 195 -6.02 -6.05 25.17
N VAL A 196 -6.14 -6.75 24.05
CA VAL A 196 -5.35 -6.46 22.85
C VAL A 196 -5.75 -5.09 22.30
N LYS A 197 -4.78 -4.23 22.04
CA LYS A 197 -5.00 -2.90 21.45
C LYS A 197 -5.05 -2.99 19.94
N VAL A 198 -5.97 -2.24 19.31
CA VAL A 198 -6.11 -2.20 17.86
C VAL A 198 -5.98 -0.76 17.39
N TYR A 199 -4.96 -0.49 16.59
CA TYR A 199 -4.68 0.83 16.03
C TYR A 199 -4.92 0.87 14.54
N GLY A 200 -5.55 1.95 14.11
CA GLY A 200 -5.81 2.24 12.70
C GLY A 200 -4.82 3.23 12.11
N VAL A 201 -4.48 3.05 10.83
CA VAL A 201 -3.57 3.95 10.11
C VAL A 201 -4.20 4.43 8.80
N GLN A 202 -4.19 5.74 8.55
CA GLN A 202 -4.61 6.34 7.29
C GLN A 202 -3.52 7.22 6.67
N PRO A 203 -3.51 7.43 5.34
CA PRO A 203 -2.68 8.47 4.74
C PRO A 203 -3.14 9.84 5.26
N ALA A 204 -2.19 10.69 5.63
CA ALA A 204 -2.45 12.03 6.16
C ALA A 204 -3.24 12.92 5.19
N ARG A 205 -3.11 12.67 3.87
CA ARG A 205 -3.81 13.40 2.81
C ARG A 205 -5.32 13.13 2.74
N ILE A 206 -5.79 11.98 3.24
CA ILE A 206 -7.21 11.60 3.16
C ILE A 206 -7.67 10.75 4.37
N PRO A 207 -7.67 11.31 5.60
CA PRO A 207 -7.96 10.57 6.83
C PRO A 207 -9.47 10.49 7.12
N SER A 208 -10.25 9.93 6.19
CA SER A 208 -11.72 9.97 6.22
C SER A 208 -12.36 9.27 7.43
N MET A 209 -11.80 8.15 7.89
CA MET A 209 -12.31 7.43 9.06
C MET A 209 -12.00 8.20 10.35
N LYS A 210 -10.80 8.77 10.47
CA LYS A 210 -10.44 9.63 11.59
C LYS A 210 -11.38 10.83 11.70
N ALA A 211 -11.68 11.49 10.58
CA ALA A 211 -12.63 12.59 10.52
C ALA A 211 -14.07 12.14 10.90
N ALA A 212 -14.50 10.97 10.43
CA ALA A 212 -15.82 10.42 10.74
C ALA A 212 -15.97 10.05 12.22
N VAL A 213 -14.94 9.46 12.84
CA VAL A 213 -14.91 9.15 14.27
C VAL A 213 -15.02 10.43 15.10
N ALA A 214 -14.24 11.47 14.76
CA ALA A 214 -14.27 12.75 15.46
C ALA A 214 -15.63 13.45 15.38
N GLN A 215 -16.36 13.29 14.28
CA GLN A 215 -17.69 13.90 14.08
C GLN A 215 -18.85 13.00 14.48
N GLY A 216 -18.60 11.74 14.87
CA GLY A 216 -19.64 10.79 15.25
C GLY A 216 -20.49 10.24 14.08
N LYS A 217 -20.16 10.56 12.83
CA LYS A 217 -20.93 10.17 11.63
C LYS A 217 -20.05 10.15 10.38
N PRO A 218 -20.41 9.41 9.32
CA PRO A 218 -19.60 9.41 8.10
C PRO A 218 -19.58 10.76 7.41
N VAL A 219 -18.38 11.21 7.06
CA VAL A 219 -18.12 12.48 6.38
C VAL A 219 -17.40 12.23 5.07
N THR A 220 -17.71 13.05 4.07
CA THR A 220 -17.07 12.95 2.75
C THR A 220 -16.01 14.03 2.64
N LEU A 221 -14.76 13.63 2.52
CA LEU A 221 -13.64 14.55 2.29
C LEU A 221 -13.46 14.83 0.79
N GLU A 222 -12.70 15.89 0.49
CA GLU A 222 -12.19 16.12 -0.86
C GLU A 222 -11.25 14.97 -1.28
N SER A 223 -11.20 14.70 -2.58
CA SER A 223 -10.29 13.69 -3.11
C SER A 223 -8.85 14.19 -3.02
N ALA A 224 -7.94 13.33 -2.53
CA ALA A 224 -6.51 13.61 -2.54
C ALA A 224 -5.74 12.45 -3.16
N LYS A 225 -4.62 12.76 -3.82
CA LYS A 225 -3.72 11.74 -4.38
C LYS A 225 -2.80 11.18 -3.29
N THR A 226 -2.74 9.87 -3.18
CA THR A 226 -1.84 9.14 -2.28
C THR A 226 -1.29 7.89 -2.99
N ILE A 227 -0.07 7.48 -2.66
CA ILE A 227 0.52 6.20 -3.08
C ILE A 227 -0.15 5.00 -2.39
N ALA A 228 -0.90 5.25 -1.32
CA ALA A 228 -1.72 4.25 -0.63
C ALA A 228 -3.14 4.18 -1.25
N ASP A 229 -3.23 3.93 -2.55
CA ASP A 229 -4.47 3.95 -3.35
C ASP A 229 -5.57 3.02 -2.80
N GLY A 230 -5.20 1.84 -2.28
CA GLY A 230 -6.13 0.89 -1.66
C GLY A 230 -6.86 1.41 -0.40
N ILE A 231 -6.37 2.51 0.19
CA ILE A 231 -6.99 3.19 1.33
C ILE A 231 -7.29 4.67 1.07
N ALA A 232 -7.27 5.11 -0.19
CA ALA A 232 -7.66 6.45 -0.63
C ALA A 232 -9.19 6.63 -0.64
N VAL A 233 -9.85 6.39 0.49
CA VAL A 233 -11.31 6.41 0.62
C VAL A 233 -11.77 7.73 1.20
N ARG A 234 -12.67 8.44 0.51
CA ARG A 234 -13.15 9.78 0.90
C ARG A 234 -14.19 9.78 2.02
N ARG A 235 -14.90 8.67 2.20
CA ARG A 235 -16.01 8.53 3.15
C ARG A 235 -15.96 7.18 3.85
N ALA A 236 -16.00 7.20 5.19
CA ALA A 236 -16.14 5.98 5.99
C ALA A 236 -17.45 5.23 5.67
N GLY A 237 -17.45 3.90 5.81
CA GLY A 237 -18.69 3.12 5.63
C GLY A 237 -19.68 3.31 6.78
N GLU A 238 -20.97 3.27 6.47
CA GLU A 238 -22.06 3.42 7.44
C GLU A 238 -22.10 2.24 8.43
N ARG A 239 -21.81 1.01 7.97
CA ARG A 239 -21.72 -0.19 8.82
C ARG A 239 -20.39 -0.30 9.55
N THR A 240 -19.32 0.21 8.92
CA THR A 240 -17.97 0.11 9.48
C THR A 240 -17.67 1.12 10.59
N LEU A 241 -18.20 2.35 10.51
CA LEU A 241 -17.92 3.39 11.51
C LEU A 241 -18.33 2.97 12.93
N PRO A 242 -19.53 2.40 13.17
CA PRO A 242 -19.91 1.93 14.50
C PRO A 242 -18.95 0.87 15.07
N LEU A 243 -18.40 -0.02 14.24
CA LEU A 243 -17.38 -0.99 14.66
C LEU A 243 -16.09 -0.31 15.06
N VAL A 244 -15.63 0.65 14.25
CA VAL A 244 -14.41 1.40 14.51
C VAL A 244 -14.53 2.19 15.82
N GLN A 245 -15.62 2.92 16.02
CA GLN A 245 -15.86 3.67 17.26
C GLN A 245 -15.92 2.78 18.51
N LYS A 246 -16.45 1.57 18.38
CA LYS A 246 -16.59 0.63 19.50
C LYS A 246 -15.29 -0.08 19.85
N TYR A 247 -14.50 -0.49 18.85
CA TYR A 247 -13.45 -1.48 19.03
C TYR A 247 -12.03 -0.99 18.71
N VAL A 248 -11.85 0.10 17.97
CA VAL A 248 -10.52 0.63 17.62
C VAL A 248 -10.06 1.62 18.69
N ASP A 249 -8.85 1.44 19.21
CA ASP A 249 -8.34 2.24 20.33
C ASP A 249 -7.87 3.64 19.90
N ASP A 250 -7.24 3.77 18.74
CA ASP A 250 -6.87 5.08 18.16
C ASP A 250 -6.59 4.97 16.66
N ILE A 251 -6.62 6.11 15.96
CA ILE A 251 -6.33 6.25 14.53
C ILE A 251 -5.24 7.31 14.30
N VAL A 252 -4.11 6.88 13.76
CA VAL A 252 -2.98 7.75 13.40
C VAL A 252 -2.88 7.93 11.90
N THR A 253 -2.11 8.93 11.49
CA THR A 253 -1.85 9.23 10.08
C THR A 253 -0.38 9.11 9.75
N VAL A 254 -0.10 8.78 8.50
CA VAL A 254 1.27 8.69 7.95
C VAL A 254 1.38 9.51 6.67
N GLU A 255 2.54 10.12 6.47
CA GLU A 255 2.86 10.89 5.26
C GLU A 255 3.28 9.99 4.11
N GLU A 256 3.25 10.52 2.89
CA GLU A 256 3.59 9.75 1.68
C GLU A 256 5.03 9.25 1.70
N GLU A 257 5.97 10.08 2.15
CA GLU A 257 7.38 9.73 2.30
C GLU A 257 7.59 8.65 3.36
N GLU A 258 6.78 8.64 4.42
CA GLU A 258 6.80 7.60 5.46
C GLU A 258 6.33 6.25 4.90
N ILE A 259 5.27 6.26 4.07
CA ILE A 259 4.76 5.07 3.37
C ILE A 259 5.79 4.57 2.34
N ALA A 260 6.37 5.46 1.53
CA ALA A 260 7.37 5.10 0.52
C ALA A 260 8.60 4.45 1.15
N ASN A 261 9.09 5.02 2.25
CA ASN A 261 10.20 4.46 3.02
C ASN A 261 9.87 3.08 3.60
N ALA A 262 8.65 2.89 4.10
CA ALA A 262 8.20 1.59 4.60
C ALA A 262 8.14 0.51 3.51
N ILE A 263 7.70 0.85 2.29
CA ILE A 263 7.71 -0.07 1.13
C ILE A 263 9.15 -0.53 0.86
N LEU A 264 10.09 0.42 0.79
CA LEU A 264 11.50 0.11 0.52
C LEU A 264 12.09 -0.80 1.60
N LEU A 265 11.85 -0.49 2.88
CA LEU A 265 12.36 -1.30 3.99
C LEU A 265 11.77 -2.72 4.00
N LEU A 266 10.47 -2.88 3.70
CA LEU A 266 9.85 -4.20 3.55
C LEU A 266 10.52 -5.00 2.43
N LEU A 267 10.80 -4.35 1.29
CA LEU A 267 11.48 -4.98 0.17
C LEU A 267 12.92 -5.38 0.52
N GLU A 268 13.68 -4.49 1.15
CA GLU A 268 15.10 -4.69 1.44
C GLU A 268 15.37 -5.60 2.63
N ARG A 269 14.55 -5.55 3.68
CA ARG A 269 14.82 -6.25 4.95
C ARG A 269 14.02 -7.53 5.09
N GLU A 270 12.76 -7.51 4.66
CA GLU A 270 11.84 -8.65 4.80
C GLU A 270 11.61 -9.39 3.48
N LYS A 271 12.21 -8.91 2.39
CA LYS A 271 12.11 -9.51 1.05
C LYS A 271 10.67 -9.70 0.59
N THR A 272 9.80 -8.76 1.00
CA THR A 272 8.37 -8.82 0.75
C THR A 272 7.90 -7.55 0.03
N LEU A 273 7.07 -7.72 -0.99
CA LEU A 273 6.53 -6.62 -1.77
C LEU A 273 5.22 -6.14 -1.15
N ALA A 274 5.16 -4.85 -0.81
CA ALA A 274 3.95 -4.21 -0.31
C ALA A 274 3.52 -3.07 -1.23
N GLU A 275 2.22 -2.93 -1.43
CA GLU A 275 1.63 -1.70 -1.98
C GLU A 275 1.56 -0.61 -0.90
N GLY A 276 1.22 0.64 -1.27
CA GLY A 276 1.16 1.74 -0.30
C GLY A 276 0.20 1.47 0.87
N ALA A 277 -0.97 0.90 0.60
CA ALA A 277 -1.90 0.49 1.67
C ALA A 277 -1.31 -0.62 2.55
N GLY A 278 -0.59 -1.58 1.96
CA GLY A 278 0.08 -2.67 2.67
C GLY A 278 1.24 -2.21 3.54
N ALA A 279 1.89 -1.10 3.21
CA ALA A 279 3.01 -0.55 3.97
C ALA A 279 2.59 0.48 5.02
N ALA A 280 1.37 1.02 4.96
CA ALA A 280 0.94 2.11 5.85
C ALA A 280 1.01 1.73 7.34
N ALA A 281 0.62 0.51 7.71
CA ALA A 281 0.66 0.06 9.10
C ALA A 281 2.08 0.04 9.68
N ILE A 282 3.05 -0.52 8.96
CA ILE A 282 4.45 -0.53 9.41
C ILE A 282 5.06 0.87 9.35
N ALA A 283 4.65 1.74 8.42
CA ALA A 283 5.08 3.14 8.39
C ALA A 283 4.75 3.87 9.70
N ALA A 284 3.57 3.66 10.27
CA ALA A 284 3.19 4.27 11.55
C ALA A 284 4.06 3.77 12.72
N VAL A 285 4.40 2.47 12.72
CA VAL A 285 5.24 1.85 13.75
C VAL A 285 6.68 2.37 13.65
N LEU A 286 7.28 2.36 12.45
CA LEU A 286 8.64 2.83 12.21
C LEU A 286 8.85 4.30 12.57
N ASN A 287 7.83 5.13 12.32
CA ASN A 287 7.87 6.57 12.62
C ASN A 287 7.33 6.90 14.02
N ARG A 288 7.17 5.89 14.90
CA ARG A 288 6.78 6.04 16.32
C ARG A 288 5.51 6.87 16.53
N LYS A 289 4.54 6.74 15.62
CA LYS A 289 3.25 7.45 15.70
C LYS A 289 2.31 6.84 16.75
N LEU A 290 2.65 5.65 17.24
CA LEU A 290 1.85 4.86 18.18
C LEU A 290 2.58 4.74 19.52
N PRO A 291 1.86 4.68 20.66
CA PRO A 291 2.46 4.59 22.00
C PRO A 291 2.92 3.15 22.30
N LEU A 292 3.92 2.66 21.56
CA LEU A 292 4.42 1.29 21.63
C LEU A 292 5.81 1.28 22.27
N GLN A 293 5.96 0.51 23.36
CA GLN A 293 7.25 0.27 23.99
C GLN A 293 7.29 -1.15 24.53
N ASN A 294 8.29 -1.94 24.10
CA ASN A 294 8.48 -3.32 24.51
C ASN A 294 7.21 -4.19 24.34
N LYS A 295 6.43 -3.92 23.29
CA LYS A 295 5.18 -4.61 23.00
C LYS A 295 5.33 -5.70 21.95
N ARG A 296 4.49 -6.72 22.03
CA ARG A 296 4.29 -7.69 20.94
C ARG A 296 3.22 -7.16 19.98
N VAL A 297 3.65 -6.79 18.77
CA VAL A 297 2.84 -6.01 17.81
C VAL A 297 2.69 -6.77 16.50
N ALA A 298 1.45 -7.08 16.12
CA ALA A 298 1.14 -7.62 14.80
C ALA A 298 0.83 -6.46 13.86
N VAL A 299 1.54 -6.41 12.74
CA VAL A 299 1.43 -5.34 11.75
C VAL A 299 0.96 -5.94 10.44
N LEU A 300 -0.13 -5.42 9.90
CA LEU A 300 -0.68 -5.95 8.65
C LEU A 300 0.11 -5.46 7.44
N VAL A 301 0.55 -6.42 6.62
CA VAL A 301 0.99 -6.18 5.24
C VAL A 301 -0.13 -6.68 4.33
N CYS A 302 -1.17 -5.85 4.17
CA CYS A 302 -2.46 -6.31 3.67
C CYS A 302 -2.55 -6.53 2.15
N GLY A 303 -1.58 -6.04 1.37
CA GLY A 303 -1.58 -6.18 -0.08
C GLY A 303 -0.24 -5.84 -0.73
N GLY A 304 0.00 -6.41 -1.91
CA GLY A 304 1.25 -6.30 -2.67
C GLY A 304 1.07 -5.86 -4.13
N ASN A 305 -0.13 -5.42 -4.53
CA ASN A 305 -0.47 -5.10 -5.91
C ASN A 305 -0.05 -3.67 -6.30
N ILE A 306 1.27 -3.43 -6.27
CA ILE A 306 1.87 -2.15 -6.63
C ILE A 306 2.20 -2.07 -8.13
N ASP A 307 2.03 -0.88 -8.71
CA ASP A 307 2.48 -0.59 -10.06
C ASP A 307 4.02 -0.55 -10.13
N VAL A 308 4.61 -1.25 -11.10
CA VAL A 308 6.07 -1.38 -11.22
C VAL A 308 6.75 -0.03 -11.47
N THR A 309 6.11 0.89 -12.18
CA THR A 309 6.67 2.24 -12.41
C THR A 309 6.63 3.10 -11.15
N LEU A 310 5.63 2.90 -10.28
CA LEU A 310 5.59 3.53 -8.97
C LEU A 310 6.68 2.95 -8.07
N LEU A 311 6.86 1.62 -8.08
CA LEU A 311 7.91 0.95 -7.32
C LEU A 311 9.31 1.45 -7.73
N SER A 312 9.61 1.55 -9.04
CA SER A 312 10.90 2.09 -9.52
C SER A 312 11.18 3.47 -8.96
N ARG A 313 10.19 4.38 -9.04
CA ARG A 313 10.29 5.74 -8.50
C ARG A 313 10.52 5.77 -6.99
N ILE A 314 9.91 4.85 -6.24
CA ILE A 314 10.14 4.72 -4.79
C ILE A 314 11.56 4.25 -4.51
N ILE A 315 12.05 3.25 -5.24
CA ILE A 315 13.41 2.74 -5.11
C ILE A 315 14.42 3.84 -5.41
N GLU A 316 14.30 4.51 -6.56
CA GLU A 316 15.18 5.61 -6.96
C GLU A 316 15.23 6.72 -5.90
N ARG A 317 14.06 7.21 -5.45
CA ARG A 317 14.00 8.23 -4.39
C ARG A 317 14.63 7.74 -3.08
N GLY A 318 14.43 6.48 -2.73
CA GLY A 318 15.06 5.86 -1.56
C GLY A 318 16.58 5.83 -1.65
N LEU A 319 17.11 5.42 -2.81
CA LEU A 319 18.55 5.41 -3.07
C LEU A 319 19.15 6.82 -2.98
N VAL A 320 18.45 7.83 -3.52
CA VAL A 320 18.89 9.24 -3.41
C VAL A 320 18.91 9.72 -1.97
N LYS A 321 17.84 9.40 -1.21
CA LYS A 321 17.72 9.79 0.21
C LYS A 321 18.79 9.15 1.09
N ASP A 322 19.09 7.87 0.87
CA ASP A 322 20.12 7.14 1.62
C ASP A 322 21.54 7.50 1.16
N GLY A 323 21.70 8.39 0.16
CA GLY A 323 22.99 8.73 -0.41
C GLY A 323 23.67 7.55 -1.12
N ARG A 324 22.86 6.60 -1.60
CA ARG A 324 23.30 5.48 -2.47
C ARG A 324 23.25 5.85 -3.95
N LEU A 325 22.54 6.92 -4.29
CA LEU A 325 22.52 7.52 -5.62
C LEU A 325 22.68 9.03 -5.47
N VAL A 326 23.50 9.66 -6.31
CA VAL A 326 23.66 11.11 -6.33
C VAL A 326 23.75 11.60 -7.77
N ARG A 327 23.13 12.73 -8.07
CA ARG A 327 23.31 13.44 -9.32
C ARG A 327 24.00 14.76 -9.06
N LEU A 328 25.15 14.96 -9.68
CA LEU A 328 25.91 16.20 -9.62
C LEU A 328 25.94 16.84 -11.00
N ARG A 329 25.79 18.15 -11.06
CA ARG A 329 26.26 18.93 -12.20
C ARG A 329 27.66 19.41 -11.89
N VAL A 330 28.60 19.15 -12.79
CA VAL A 330 29.99 19.57 -12.68
C VAL A 330 30.31 20.46 -13.88
N HIS A 331 30.88 21.64 -13.64
CA HIS A 331 31.37 22.49 -14.73
C HIS A 331 32.77 22.05 -15.12
N LEU A 332 32.99 21.90 -16.43
CA LEU A 332 34.26 21.47 -16.99
C LEU A 332 34.68 22.38 -18.17
N PRO A 333 35.99 22.64 -18.30
CA PRO A 333 36.53 23.35 -19.45
C PRO A 333 36.46 22.50 -20.72
N ASP A 334 36.18 23.11 -21.88
CA ASP A 334 36.00 22.41 -23.16
C ASP A 334 37.34 22.20 -23.90
N TYR A 335 38.15 21.23 -23.42
CA TYR A 335 39.38 20.80 -24.10
C TYR A 335 39.61 19.28 -24.01
N PRO A 336 40.43 18.68 -24.90
CA PRO A 336 40.73 17.25 -24.89
C PRO A 336 41.28 16.75 -23.55
N GLY A 337 40.63 15.75 -22.95
CA GLY A 337 41.06 15.13 -21.68
C GLY A 337 40.40 15.70 -20.42
N ALA A 338 39.60 16.76 -20.51
CA ALA A 338 38.87 17.31 -19.37
C ALA A 338 37.93 16.28 -18.72
N LEU A 339 37.16 15.54 -19.54
CA LEU A 339 36.29 14.47 -19.05
C LEU A 339 37.10 13.31 -18.46
N HIS A 340 38.22 12.92 -19.08
CA HIS A 340 39.09 11.86 -18.58
C HIS A 340 39.57 12.16 -17.16
N ARG A 341 40.03 13.40 -16.91
CA ARG A 341 40.45 13.84 -15.57
C ARG A 341 39.32 13.75 -14.55
N LEU A 342 38.13 14.25 -14.90
CA LEU A 342 36.95 14.18 -14.04
C LEU A 342 36.61 12.72 -13.70
N THR A 343 36.47 11.86 -14.72
CA THR A 343 36.17 10.43 -14.51
C THR A 343 37.27 9.69 -13.75
N GLY A 344 38.53 10.14 -13.86
CA GLY A 344 39.65 9.61 -13.08
C GLY A 344 39.47 9.86 -11.58
N ILE A 345 39.10 11.09 -11.19
CA ILE A 345 38.80 11.42 -9.78
C ILE A 345 37.63 10.57 -9.27
N LEU A 346 36.56 10.46 -10.05
CA LEU A 346 35.40 9.64 -9.66
C LEU A 346 35.79 8.16 -9.49
N ALA A 347 36.65 7.64 -10.36
CA ALA A 347 37.17 6.28 -10.27
C ALA A 347 38.09 6.07 -9.05
N ASP A 348 38.96 7.02 -8.73
CA ASP A 348 39.84 6.98 -7.55
C ASP A 348 39.04 6.92 -6.25
N HIS A 349 37.90 7.61 -6.22
CA HIS A 349 36.95 7.57 -5.11
C HIS A 349 36.01 6.35 -5.14
N ARG A 350 36.07 5.52 -6.19
CA ARG A 350 35.22 4.33 -6.38
C ARG A 350 33.72 4.67 -6.48
N ALA A 351 33.40 5.79 -7.12
CA ALA A 351 32.03 6.10 -7.52
C ALA A 351 31.73 5.44 -8.88
N ASN A 352 30.65 4.67 -8.95
CA ASN A 352 30.21 4.05 -10.20
C ASN A 352 29.31 5.04 -10.96
N ILE A 353 29.65 5.32 -12.21
CA ILE A 353 28.88 6.25 -13.04
C ILE A 353 27.73 5.48 -13.71
N VAL A 354 26.49 5.91 -13.46
CA VAL A 354 25.28 5.31 -14.00
C VAL A 354 24.86 5.99 -15.30
N GLU A 355 24.90 7.33 -15.30
CA GLU A 355 24.44 8.14 -16.42
C GLU A 355 25.29 9.41 -16.50
N THR A 356 25.60 9.83 -17.73
CA THR A 356 26.20 11.12 -18.02
C THR A 356 25.35 11.84 -19.06
N SER A 357 24.89 13.05 -18.74
CA SER A 357 24.22 13.94 -19.68
C SER A 357 25.09 15.17 -19.88
N TYR A 358 25.43 15.45 -21.14
CA TYR A 358 26.34 16.52 -21.50
C TYR A 358 25.60 17.53 -22.38
N ASP A 359 25.47 18.77 -21.90
CA ASP A 359 24.78 19.83 -22.64
C ASP A 359 25.79 20.93 -23.02
N ARG A 360 25.94 21.15 -24.32
CA ARG A 360 26.79 22.19 -24.91
C ARG A 360 26.00 23.41 -25.38
N ALA A 361 24.67 23.33 -25.44
CA ALA A 361 23.86 24.24 -26.24
C ALA A 361 22.88 25.10 -25.43
N TYR A 362 22.48 24.71 -24.22
CA TYR A 362 21.49 25.46 -23.45
C TYR A 362 21.82 25.64 -21.95
N HIS A 363 21.63 26.88 -21.49
CA HIS A 363 21.68 27.44 -20.12
C HIS A 363 23.04 27.64 -19.42
N GLY A 364 23.34 28.92 -19.14
CA GLY A 364 24.06 29.34 -17.92
C GLY A 364 25.59 29.32 -17.92
N VAL A 365 26.24 28.84 -18.99
CA VAL A 365 27.70 28.78 -19.08
C VAL A 365 28.25 29.86 -20.02
N ASN A 366 29.33 30.53 -19.60
CA ASN A 366 30.06 31.47 -20.45
C ASN A 366 30.61 30.73 -21.70
N LEU A 367 30.83 31.46 -22.79
CA LEU A 367 31.51 30.91 -23.98
C LEU A 367 32.86 30.26 -23.59
N GLY A 368 32.93 28.92 -23.62
CA GLY A 368 34.12 28.14 -23.27
C GLY A 368 33.95 27.18 -22.07
N ASP A 369 32.88 27.33 -21.29
CA ASP A 369 32.54 26.43 -20.19
C ASP A 369 31.43 25.45 -20.62
N THR A 370 31.54 24.18 -20.20
CA THR A 370 30.49 23.17 -20.42
C THR A 370 30.08 22.55 -19.09
N ALA A 371 28.84 22.08 -18.98
CA ALA A 371 28.35 21.41 -17.79
C ALA A 371 28.05 19.94 -18.13
N ILE A 372 28.43 19.04 -17.22
CA ILE A 372 28.05 17.63 -17.28
C ILE A 372 27.23 17.29 -16.04
N ASP A 373 26.05 16.72 -16.28
CA ASP A 373 25.27 16.08 -15.24
C ASP A 373 25.71 14.62 -15.16
N ILE A 374 26.17 14.19 -13.99
CA ILE A 374 26.64 12.82 -13.72
C ILE A 374 25.80 12.25 -12.60
N THR A 375 25.09 11.16 -12.90
CA THR A 375 24.42 10.32 -11.91
C THR A 375 25.36 9.18 -11.51
N MET A 376 25.57 9.00 -10.22
CA MET A 376 26.52 8.04 -9.66
C MET A 376 25.92 7.24 -8.52
N GLU A 377 26.30 5.96 -8.44
CA GLU A 377 26.09 5.16 -7.24
C GLU A 377 27.16 5.48 -6.20
N THR A 378 26.70 5.73 -4.98
CA THR A 378 27.54 6.08 -3.83
C THR A 378 27.27 5.14 -2.67
N ARG A 379 28.03 5.28 -1.58
CA ARG A 379 28.03 4.33 -0.45
C ARG A 379 27.43 4.94 0.82
N GLY A 380 26.69 6.03 0.66
CA GLY A 380 26.15 6.83 1.75
C GLY A 380 26.64 8.29 1.73
N PRO A 381 26.12 9.11 2.67
CA PRO A 381 26.42 10.54 2.76
C PRO A 381 27.91 10.88 2.95
N GLU A 382 28.65 10.02 3.64
CA GLU A 382 30.09 10.20 3.88
C GLU A 382 30.87 10.08 2.57
N HIS A 383 30.57 9.06 1.77
CA HIS A 383 31.19 8.88 0.45
C HIS A 383 30.86 10.04 -0.50
N ILE A 384 29.63 10.57 -0.43
CA ILE A 384 29.27 11.78 -1.19
C ILE A 384 30.13 12.96 -0.75
N SER A 385 30.30 13.17 0.56
CA SER A 385 31.11 14.26 1.10
C SER A 385 32.58 14.17 0.66
N GLU A 386 33.17 12.97 0.71
CA GLU A 386 34.53 12.71 0.22
C GLU A 386 34.68 13.06 -1.27
N LEU A 387 33.69 12.68 -2.07
CA LEU A 387 33.69 12.93 -3.52
C LEU A 387 33.56 14.42 -3.85
N LEU A 388 32.68 15.14 -3.14
CA LEU A 388 32.53 16.59 -3.30
C LEU A 388 33.82 17.34 -2.94
N ALA A 389 34.49 16.95 -1.85
CA ALA A 389 35.75 17.55 -1.43
C ALA A 389 36.90 17.28 -2.43
N ALA A 390 36.93 16.10 -3.05
CA ALA A 390 37.91 15.76 -4.07
C ALA A 390 37.73 16.59 -5.35
N LEU A 391 36.47 16.79 -5.77
CA LEU A 391 36.13 17.65 -6.91
C LEU A 391 36.53 19.11 -6.64
N GLU A 392 36.23 19.64 -5.45
CA GLU A 392 36.64 20.98 -5.03
C GLU A 392 38.16 21.15 -5.01
N SER A 393 38.89 20.17 -4.45
CA SER A 393 40.35 20.17 -4.39
C SER A 393 41.00 20.14 -5.78
N ALA A 394 40.32 19.53 -6.75
CA ALA A 394 40.75 19.51 -8.15
C ALA A 394 40.32 20.76 -8.95
N GLY A 395 39.65 21.72 -8.32
CA GLY A 395 39.23 22.99 -8.91
C GLY A 395 37.93 22.94 -9.70
N TYR A 396 37.13 21.88 -9.55
CA TYR A 396 35.81 21.81 -10.17
C TYR A 396 34.77 22.56 -9.34
N THR A 397 33.88 23.28 -10.02
CA THR A 397 32.64 23.77 -9.42
C THR A 397 31.53 22.76 -9.68
N HIS A 398 30.71 22.50 -8.66
CA HIS A 398 29.63 21.53 -8.73
C HIS A 398 28.36 22.02 -8.03
N GLU A 399 27.25 21.41 -8.39
CA GLU A 399 25.98 21.53 -7.68
C GLU A 399 25.30 20.17 -7.59
N ARG A 400 24.64 19.89 -6.46
CA ARG A 400 23.83 18.67 -6.32
C ARG A 400 22.45 18.92 -6.91
N ILE A 401 22.05 18.03 -7.83
CA ILE A 401 20.70 18.02 -8.38
C ILE A 401 19.84 17.11 -7.49
N LEU A 402 18.76 17.65 -6.93
CA LEU A 402 17.83 16.96 -6.03
C LEU A 402 16.62 16.38 -6.74
#